data_AF-A0A428SEL4-F1
#
_entry.id   AF-A0A428SEL4-F1
#
_cell.length_a   1.000
_cell.length_b   1.000
_cell.length_c   1.000
_cell.angle_alpha   90.00
_cell.angle_beta   90.00
_cell.angle_gamma   90.00
#
_symmetry.space_group_name_H-M   'P 1'
#
loop_
_entity.id
_entity.type
_entity.pdbx_description
1 polymer ?
#
loop_
_entity_poly.entity_id
_entity_poly.type
_entity_poly.pdbx_seq_one_letter_code
_entity_poly.pdbx_strand_id
1 'polypeptide(L)'
;MFFQVVHKAIRGQGPNGAIAYDYYENGLAWIRKWCVFQYKGFKLDQHDSSRIKETLQQLWLEGILTKEVIREKHWITSDMIDMMLRAMLQDGIQNGTLSWGVLIMKALSLLLQCVVGARAGEIRRSHQYQGLECLRWEHIYIVLDTSNNKNLFRATIDLVFVKGSTNNPGRARSVEVEEFDDPSLNCLCPIKLLLCHALRTGAVRETSWAELRQAARERSSKGVVWVYPDRPVICAIAGNSDRLVLNRPSPVASSQAALRRAAQLIGIVAEVKTHDIRRGAARQSAHLENSIAGSAIEQARIAIGHSQGSRDNRETEEYVGHLDDHNWTNRAKQKLRQTAKHQLIFAPETYNRKRKRTIQEMSQICRQMGLNPDDKKDRMKASQRSRTADYHEWITSERVKADIRVPQNTAQAKPGSGSDANKETRQSLSHGANASRVGQTRSSASNSDPSVPRGLIPRPGI
;
A
#
# COMPACT_ATOMS: atom_id res chain seq x y z
N MET A 1 7.33 -1.20 -34.25
CA MET A 1 6.85 -2.52 -33.75
C MET A 1 6.39 -2.49 -32.29
N PHE A 2 7.19 -2.07 -31.30
CA PHE A 2 6.78 -2.04 -29.86
C PHE A 2 5.42 -1.36 -29.63
N PHE A 3 5.27 -0.11 -30.07
CA PHE A 3 4.05 0.68 -29.86
C PHE A 3 2.80 0.11 -30.55
N GLN A 4 2.96 -0.70 -31.60
CA GLN A 4 1.86 -1.31 -32.35
C GLN A 4 1.35 -2.61 -31.71
N VAL A 5 2.16 -3.25 -30.88
CA VAL A 5 1.87 -4.58 -30.29
C VAL A 5 1.48 -4.45 -28.83
N VAL A 6 2.16 -3.57 -28.08
CA VAL A 6 2.06 -3.53 -26.61
C VAL A 6 0.69 -3.07 -26.13
N HIS A 7 0.10 -2.06 -26.77
CA HIS A 7 -1.26 -1.63 -26.41
C HIS A 7 -2.31 -2.71 -26.69
N LYS A 8 -2.08 -3.62 -27.65
CA LYS A 8 -2.96 -4.75 -27.95
C LYS A 8 -2.85 -5.89 -26.93
N ALA A 9 -1.70 -6.00 -26.26
CA ALA A 9 -1.44 -7.01 -25.24
C ALA A 9 -1.85 -6.56 -23.82
N ILE A 10 -2.05 -5.25 -23.61
CA ILE A 10 -2.42 -4.69 -22.31
C ILE A 10 -3.92 -4.40 -22.29
N ARG A 11 -4.60 -4.91 -21.27
CA ARG A 11 -6.00 -4.56 -21.03
C ARG A 11 -6.08 -3.27 -20.21
N GLY A 12 -6.50 -2.18 -20.84
CA GLY A 12 -6.74 -0.91 -20.16
C GLY A 12 -7.92 -0.97 -19.20
N GLN A 13 -7.90 -0.08 -18.23
CA GLN A 13 -8.94 0.06 -17.19
C GLN A 13 -9.65 1.42 -17.28
N GLY A 14 -9.25 2.28 -18.21
CA GLY A 14 -9.90 3.56 -18.47
C GLY A 14 -11.18 3.39 -19.30
N PRO A 15 -11.82 4.52 -19.65
CA PRO A 15 -13.00 4.55 -20.50
C PRO A 15 -12.73 3.82 -21.82
N ASN A 16 -13.70 3.05 -22.30
CA ASN A 16 -13.59 2.24 -23.52
C ASN A 16 -12.40 1.26 -23.54
N GLY A 17 -11.86 0.91 -22.37
CA GLY A 17 -10.69 0.04 -22.27
C GLY A 17 -9.35 0.76 -22.52
N ALA A 18 -9.33 2.09 -22.48
CA ALA A 18 -8.11 2.88 -22.64
C ALA A 18 -7.08 2.57 -21.54
N ILE A 19 -5.79 2.65 -21.89
CA ILE A 19 -4.67 2.40 -20.99
C ILE A 19 -4.24 3.74 -20.36
N ALA A 20 -3.86 3.74 -19.07
CA ALA A 20 -3.35 4.97 -18.45
C ALA A 20 -2.07 5.42 -19.16
N TYR A 21 -2.03 6.70 -19.51
CA TYR A 21 -0.85 7.34 -20.09
C TYR A 21 0.39 7.10 -19.23
N ASP A 22 0.30 7.40 -17.92
CA ASP A 22 1.38 7.20 -16.95
C ASP A 22 1.84 5.74 -16.87
N TYR A 23 0.92 4.77 -17.01
CA TYR A 23 1.28 3.36 -16.98
C TYR A 23 2.17 3.00 -18.17
N TYR A 24 1.78 3.48 -19.35
CA TYR A 24 2.51 3.26 -20.59
C TYR A 24 3.87 3.96 -20.58
N GLU A 25 3.92 5.22 -20.12
CA GLU A 25 5.15 6.00 -19.97
C GLU A 25 6.14 5.35 -18.98
N ASN A 26 5.65 4.86 -17.84
CA ASN A 26 6.48 4.13 -16.88
C ASN A 26 7.06 2.84 -17.48
N GLY A 27 6.26 2.10 -18.26
CA GLY A 27 6.73 0.91 -18.98
C GLY A 27 7.89 1.23 -19.93
N LEU A 28 7.77 2.31 -20.70
CA LEU A 28 8.83 2.79 -21.59
C LEU A 28 10.08 3.21 -20.83
N ALA A 29 9.93 3.89 -19.69
CA ALA A 29 11.07 4.27 -18.86
C ALA A 29 11.86 3.04 -18.38
N TRP A 30 11.18 1.94 -18.04
CA TRP A 30 11.84 0.68 -17.68
C TRP A 30 12.54 0.01 -18.86
N ILE A 31 11.92 0.00 -20.03
CA ILE A 31 12.52 -0.55 -21.24
C ILE A 31 13.77 0.25 -21.62
N ARG A 32 13.70 1.59 -21.55
CA ARG A 32 14.85 2.45 -21.79
C ARG A 32 16.00 2.10 -20.84
N LYS A 33 15.72 1.98 -19.54
CA LYS A 33 16.73 1.59 -18.54
C LYS A 33 17.33 0.23 -18.85
N TRP A 34 16.51 -0.75 -19.23
CA TRP A 34 16.95 -2.09 -19.62
C TRP A 34 17.83 -2.06 -20.87
N CYS A 35 17.45 -1.31 -21.92
CA CYS A 35 18.26 -1.19 -23.13
C CYS A 35 19.62 -0.55 -22.85
N VAL A 36 19.66 0.52 -22.03
CA VAL A 36 20.91 1.15 -21.61
C VAL A 36 21.80 0.17 -20.83
N PHE A 37 21.21 -0.68 -20.00
CA PHE A 37 21.95 -1.69 -19.22
C PHE A 37 22.47 -2.84 -20.10
N GLN A 38 21.66 -3.36 -21.03
CA GLN A 38 21.98 -4.54 -21.81
C GLN A 38 22.90 -4.25 -23.01
N TYR A 39 22.70 -3.12 -23.69
CA TYR A 39 23.37 -2.83 -24.96
C TYR A 39 24.39 -1.71 -24.77
N LYS A 40 25.68 -2.09 -24.72
CA LYS A 40 26.79 -1.15 -24.61
C LYS A 40 26.76 -0.17 -25.79
N GLY A 41 26.62 1.13 -25.50
CA GLY A 41 26.55 2.18 -26.51
C GLY A 41 25.12 2.60 -26.90
N PHE A 42 24.08 1.91 -26.41
CA PHE A 42 22.71 2.35 -26.62
C PHE A 42 22.50 3.71 -25.93
N LYS A 43 22.17 4.71 -26.74
CA LYS A 43 21.75 6.04 -26.29
C LYS A 43 20.49 6.41 -27.05
N LEU A 44 19.51 6.88 -26.31
CA LEU A 44 18.33 7.49 -26.90
C LEU A 44 18.66 8.95 -27.17
N ASP A 45 18.82 9.33 -28.43
CA ASP A 45 19.09 10.71 -28.79
C ASP A 45 17.82 11.59 -28.63
N GLN A 46 17.97 12.90 -28.85
CA GLN A 46 16.86 13.84 -28.71
C GLN A 46 15.77 13.58 -29.76
N HIS A 47 16.17 13.20 -30.98
CA HIS A 47 15.24 12.95 -32.08
C HIS A 47 14.36 11.73 -31.80
N ASP A 48 14.93 10.61 -31.38
CA ASP A 48 14.21 9.41 -30.99
C ASP A 48 13.34 9.64 -29.75
N SER A 49 13.82 10.43 -28.80
CA SER A 49 13.03 10.84 -27.64
C SER A 49 11.79 11.64 -28.05
N SER A 50 11.92 12.55 -29.02
CA SER A 50 10.80 13.32 -29.58
C SER A 50 9.81 12.42 -30.32
N ARG A 51 10.29 11.49 -31.16
CA ARG A 51 9.43 10.53 -31.87
C ARG A 51 8.62 9.64 -30.92
N ILE A 52 9.22 9.21 -29.81
CA ILE A 52 8.50 8.46 -28.77
C ILE A 52 7.38 9.31 -28.15
N LYS A 53 7.66 10.58 -27.83
CA LYS A 53 6.65 11.50 -27.27
C LYS A 53 5.51 11.76 -28.25
N GLU A 54 5.82 12.03 -29.52
CA GLU A 54 4.83 12.20 -30.58
C GLU A 54 3.96 10.96 -30.73
N THR A 55 4.56 9.76 -30.70
CA THR A 55 3.82 8.50 -30.76
C THR A 55 2.87 8.35 -29.55
N LEU A 56 3.32 8.68 -28.34
CA LEU A 56 2.46 8.66 -27.16
C LEU A 56 1.31 9.67 -27.24
N GLN A 57 1.59 10.85 -27.79
CA GLN A 57 0.57 11.87 -28.04
C GLN A 57 -0.46 11.39 -29.07
N GLN A 58 -0.02 10.75 -30.15
CA GLN A 58 -0.89 10.15 -31.13
C GLN A 58 -1.79 9.06 -30.52
N LEU A 59 -1.21 8.12 -29.75
CA LEU A 59 -1.99 7.07 -29.07
C LEU A 59 -3.00 7.65 -28.06
N TRP A 60 -2.70 8.81 -27.47
CA TRP A 60 -3.65 9.54 -26.62
C TRP A 60 -4.77 10.19 -27.44
N LEU A 61 -4.45 10.85 -28.56
CA LEU A 61 -5.43 11.44 -29.48
C LEU A 61 -6.36 10.38 -30.10
N GLU A 62 -5.84 9.18 -30.37
CA GLU A 62 -6.60 8.01 -30.84
C GLU A 62 -7.47 7.36 -29.74
N GLY A 63 -7.40 7.86 -28.50
CA GLY A 63 -8.16 7.32 -27.37
C GLY A 63 -7.67 5.96 -26.84
N ILE A 64 -6.55 5.45 -27.35
CA ILE A 64 -5.92 4.21 -26.87
C ILE A 64 -5.31 4.45 -25.48
N LEU A 65 -4.69 5.61 -25.28
CA LEU A 65 -4.24 6.08 -23.97
C LEU A 65 -5.22 7.09 -23.39
N THR A 66 -5.28 7.18 -22.06
CA THR A 66 -6.04 8.21 -21.35
C THR A 66 -5.21 8.82 -20.23
N LYS A 67 -5.35 10.14 -20.06
CA LYS A 67 -4.84 10.88 -18.89
C LYS A 67 -5.90 10.99 -17.79
N GLU A 68 -7.11 10.50 -18.04
CA GLU A 68 -8.15 10.45 -17.02
C GLU A 68 -7.76 9.51 -15.88
N VAL A 69 -8.22 9.87 -14.69
CA VAL A 69 -7.98 9.07 -13.50
C VAL A 69 -8.75 7.76 -13.62
N ILE A 70 -8.04 6.68 -13.95
CA ILE A 70 -8.61 5.33 -14.09
C ILE A 70 -9.37 4.87 -12.85
N ARG A 71 -8.88 5.26 -11.67
CA ARG A 71 -9.49 4.91 -10.40
C ARG A 71 -9.23 5.98 -9.39
N GLU A 72 -10.29 6.41 -8.73
CA GLU A 72 -10.19 7.25 -7.55
C GLU A 72 -9.32 6.60 -6.47
N LYS A 73 -8.49 7.42 -5.83
CA LYS A 73 -7.65 6.97 -4.71
C LYS A 73 -8.44 7.25 -3.44
N HIS A 74 -8.50 6.29 -2.54
CA HIS A 74 -9.21 6.47 -1.27
C HIS A 74 -8.23 6.47 -0.10
N TRP A 75 -8.71 6.96 1.04
CA TRP A 75 -7.99 6.91 2.31
C TRP A 75 -8.72 5.96 3.23
N ILE A 76 -8.17 4.75 3.41
CA ILE A 76 -8.68 3.78 4.38
C ILE A 76 -7.88 3.97 5.67
N THR A 77 -8.49 4.68 6.61
CA THR A 77 -7.93 5.11 7.89
C THR A 77 -8.18 4.08 9.00
N SER A 78 -7.61 4.29 10.19
CA SER A 78 -7.73 3.35 11.33
C SER A 78 -9.18 3.07 11.74
N ASP A 79 -10.06 4.07 11.69
CA ASP A 79 -11.50 3.95 11.98
C ASP A 79 -12.20 3.04 10.96
N MET A 80 -11.83 3.14 9.68
CA MET A 80 -12.34 2.24 8.65
C MET A 80 -11.83 0.83 8.82
N ILE A 81 -10.56 0.68 9.21
CA ILE A 81 -10.00 -0.62 9.55
C ILE A 81 -10.73 -1.19 10.78
N ASP A 82 -11.02 -0.40 11.81
CA ASP A 82 -11.80 -0.86 12.98
C ASP A 82 -13.17 -1.39 12.56
N MET A 83 -13.93 -0.62 11.78
CA MET A 83 -15.22 -1.05 11.22
C MET A 83 -15.09 -2.36 10.43
N MET A 84 -14.09 -2.44 9.54
CA MET A 84 -13.81 -3.62 8.73
C MET A 84 -13.49 -4.85 9.57
N LEU A 85 -12.61 -4.71 10.57
CA LEU A 85 -12.19 -5.82 11.43
C LEU A 85 -13.33 -6.31 12.30
N ARG A 86 -14.10 -5.40 12.92
CA ARG A 86 -15.30 -5.77 13.68
C ARG A 86 -16.31 -6.50 12.81
N ALA A 87 -16.61 -5.98 11.62
CA ALA A 87 -17.57 -6.62 10.72
C ALA A 87 -17.08 -8.00 10.26
N MET A 88 -15.78 -8.18 10.00
CA MET A 88 -15.20 -9.49 9.69
C MET A 88 -15.33 -10.49 10.84
N LEU A 89 -15.03 -10.07 12.07
CA LEU A 89 -15.12 -10.94 13.25
C LEU A 89 -16.58 -11.25 13.59
N GLN A 90 -17.47 -10.25 13.52
CA GLN A 90 -18.90 -10.41 13.76
C GLN A 90 -19.56 -11.33 12.74
N ASP A 91 -19.22 -11.20 11.44
CA ASP A 91 -19.65 -12.14 10.39
C ASP A 91 -19.23 -13.57 10.73
N GLY A 92 -18.00 -13.76 11.22
CA GLY A 92 -17.50 -15.06 11.68
C GLY A 92 -18.23 -15.62 12.90
N ILE A 93 -18.71 -14.76 13.82
CA ILE A 93 -19.51 -15.16 14.98
C ILE A 93 -20.93 -15.54 14.55
N GLN A 94 -21.59 -14.69 13.75
CA GLN A 94 -22.99 -14.83 13.40
C GLN A 94 -23.23 -15.93 12.35
N ASN A 95 -22.38 -15.98 11.33
CA ASN A 95 -22.55 -16.88 10.19
C ASN A 95 -21.58 -18.08 10.22
N GLY A 96 -20.70 -18.13 11.23
CA GLY A 96 -19.63 -19.11 11.32
C GLY A 96 -18.45 -18.79 10.38
N THR A 97 -17.34 -19.46 10.61
CA THR A 97 -16.17 -19.42 9.73
C THR A 97 -15.56 -20.81 9.60
N LEU A 98 -15.07 -21.16 8.41
CA LEU A 98 -14.40 -22.44 8.17
C LEU A 98 -13.11 -22.58 8.98
N SER A 99 -12.45 -21.46 9.28
CA SER A 99 -11.23 -21.44 10.08
C SER A 99 -11.04 -20.08 10.75
N TRP A 100 -11.15 -20.06 12.08
CA TRP A 100 -10.80 -18.89 12.88
C TRP A 100 -9.34 -18.47 12.68
N GLY A 101 -8.42 -19.42 12.47
CA GLY A 101 -7.02 -19.10 12.19
C GLY A 101 -6.85 -18.28 10.91
N VAL A 102 -7.58 -18.64 9.84
CA VAL A 102 -7.56 -17.88 8.58
C VAL A 102 -8.23 -16.53 8.73
N LEU A 103 -9.37 -16.43 9.42
CA LEU A 103 -10.08 -15.18 9.63
C LEU A 103 -9.23 -14.18 10.41
N ILE A 104 -8.65 -14.62 11.54
CA ILE A 104 -7.76 -13.82 12.38
C ILE A 104 -6.52 -13.39 11.60
N MET A 105 -5.90 -14.27 10.81
CA MET A 105 -4.74 -13.90 9.97
C MET A 105 -5.10 -12.85 8.91
N LYS A 106 -6.30 -12.95 8.29
CA LYS A 106 -6.77 -11.96 7.31
C LYS A 106 -6.98 -10.60 7.98
N ALA A 107 -7.64 -10.58 9.13
CA ALA A 107 -7.83 -9.39 9.96
C ALA A 107 -6.47 -8.77 10.35
N LEU A 108 -5.57 -9.58 10.92
CA LEU A 108 -4.22 -9.18 11.32
C LEU A 108 -3.44 -8.57 10.16
N SER A 109 -3.54 -9.13 8.97
CA SER A 109 -2.84 -8.59 7.81
C SER A 109 -3.30 -7.20 7.39
N LEU A 110 -4.59 -6.88 7.53
CA LEU A 110 -5.09 -5.54 7.23
C LEU A 110 -4.67 -4.57 8.34
N LEU A 111 -4.76 -5.02 9.59
CA LEU A 111 -4.34 -4.27 10.77
C LEU A 111 -2.86 -3.89 10.69
N LEU A 112 -1.96 -4.87 10.52
CA LEU A 112 -0.52 -4.63 10.41
C LEU A 112 -0.22 -3.64 9.29
N GLN A 113 -0.85 -3.78 8.12
CA GLN A 113 -0.61 -2.85 7.02
C GLN A 113 -0.99 -1.41 7.38
N CYS A 114 -2.06 -1.22 8.16
CA CYS A 114 -2.49 0.09 8.64
C CYS A 114 -1.57 0.64 9.75
N VAL A 115 -1.22 -0.20 10.71
CA VAL A 115 -0.35 0.11 11.86
C VAL A 115 1.00 0.61 11.35
N VAL A 116 1.69 -0.21 10.56
CA VAL A 116 3.04 0.11 10.10
C VAL A 116 3.05 1.04 8.87
N GLY A 117 1.90 1.34 8.26
CA GLY A 117 1.83 2.15 7.04
C GLY A 117 2.64 1.57 5.87
N ALA A 118 2.76 0.25 5.80
CA ALA A 118 3.58 -0.46 4.84
C ALA A 118 2.84 -0.75 3.52
N ARG A 119 3.58 -1.12 2.48
CA ARG A 119 2.99 -1.82 1.33
C ARG A 119 2.60 -3.22 1.76
N ALA A 120 1.54 -3.76 1.17
CA ALA A 120 1.19 -5.17 1.38
C ALA A 120 2.37 -6.12 1.07
N GLY A 121 3.21 -5.78 0.09
CA GLY A 121 4.40 -6.54 -0.29
C GLY A 121 5.60 -6.45 0.66
N GLU A 122 5.55 -5.62 1.69
CA GLU A 122 6.57 -5.53 2.74
C GLU A 122 6.20 -6.44 3.93
N ILE A 123 4.91 -6.78 4.07
CA ILE A 123 4.40 -7.73 5.08
C ILE A 123 4.25 -9.13 4.47
N ARG A 124 3.80 -9.20 3.22
CA ARG A 124 3.53 -10.43 2.45
C ARG A 124 4.48 -10.53 1.27
N ARG A 125 4.58 -11.72 0.67
CA ARG A 125 5.45 -11.91 -0.49
C ARG A 125 4.84 -11.32 -1.76
N SER A 126 5.59 -10.44 -2.42
CA SER A 126 5.23 -9.92 -3.75
C SER A 126 5.51 -10.96 -4.84
N HIS A 127 4.81 -10.86 -5.97
CA HIS A 127 4.82 -11.90 -7.02
C HIS A 127 6.21 -12.20 -7.62
N GLN A 128 7.11 -11.21 -7.65
CA GLN A 128 8.43 -11.34 -8.23
C GLN A 128 9.46 -12.00 -7.30
N TYR A 129 9.12 -12.21 -6.02
CA TYR A 129 10.00 -12.84 -5.03
C TYR A 129 9.64 -14.32 -4.86
N GLN A 130 10.67 -15.15 -4.70
CA GLN A 130 10.53 -16.61 -4.60
C GLN A 130 10.79 -17.15 -3.18
N GLY A 131 11.51 -16.42 -2.34
CA GLY A 131 11.91 -16.83 -1.00
C GLY A 131 10.92 -16.42 0.10
N LEU A 132 11.49 -16.04 1.24
CA LEU A 132 10.82 -15.58 2.47
C LEU A 132 10.93 -14.06 2.65
N GLU A 133 10.90 -13.31 1.55
CA GLU A 133 10.85 -11.85 1.52
C GLU A 133 9.47 -11.36 1.97
N CYS A 134 9.22 -11.46 3.27
CA CYS A 134 8.00 -11.10 3.98
C CYS A 134 8.30 -10.84 5.46
N LEU A 135 7.31 -10.36 6.22
CA LEU A 135 7.42 -10.25 7.68
C LEU A 135 7.41 -11.64 8.32
N ARG A 136 8.44 -11.93 9.12
CA ARG A 136 8.63 -13.19 9.87
C ARG A 136 8.54 -12.95 11.37
N TRP A 137 8.35 -14.01 12.15
CA TRP A 137 8.21 -13.89 13.61
C TRP A 137 9.46 -13.30 14.25
N GLU A 138 10.66 -13.64 13.77
CA GLU A 138 11.92 -13.05 14.24
C GLU A 138 12.04 -11.54 14.03
N HIS A 139 11.23 -10.96 13.14
CA HIS A 139 11.18 -9.51 12.91
C HIS A 139 10.24 -8.78 13.88
N ILE A 140 9.65 -9.50 14.83
CA ILE A 140 8.75 -8.95 15.83
C ILE A 140 9.33 -9.23 17.20
N TYR A 141 9.68 -8.18 17.93
CA TYR A 141 10.08 -8.29 19.32
C TYR A 141 8.91 -7.86 20.20
N ILE A 142 8.50 -8.66 21.19
CA ILE A 142 7.41 -8.33 22.13
C ILE A 142 7.90 -8.53 23.54
N VAL A 143 7.72 -7.51 24.39
CA VAL A 143 8.10 -7.52 25.81
C VAL A 143 6.95 -7.04 26.67
N LEU A 144 6.81 -7.64 27.85
CA LEU A 144 5.87 -7.21 28.86
C LEU A 144 6.49 -6.05 29.65
N ASP A 145 5.91 -4.86 29.53
CA ASP A 145 6.28 -3.71 30.35
C ASP A 145 5.65 -3.84 31.74
N THR A 146 6.48 -4.17 32.72
CA THR A 146 6.11 -4.23 34.14
C THR A 146 6.39 -2.93 34.88
N SER A 147 6.94 -1.91 34.21
CA SER A 147 7.17 -0.60 34.83
C SER A 147 5.83 0.07 35.16
N ASN A 148 5.83 0.85 36.24
CA ASN A 148 4.66 1.63 36.68
C ASN A 148 3.37 0.80 36.82
N ASN A 149 3.49 -0.50 37.12
CA ASN A 149 2.38 -1.45 37.19
C ASN A 149 1.49 -1.55 35.93
N LYS A 150 1.93 -1.02 34.78
CA LYS A 150 1.17 -1.05 33.52
C LYS A 150 0.81 -2.48 33.13
N ASN A 151 1.77 -3.41 33.25
CA ASN A 151 1.64 -4.80 32.83
C ASN A 151 1.15 -4.94 31.38
N LEU A 152 1.49 -4.00 30.49
CA LEU A 152 1.08 -4.00 29.09
C LEU A 152 2.21 -4.51 28.21
N PHE A 153 1.89 -5.23 27.14
CA PHE A 153 2.89 -5.56 26.15
C PHE A 153 3.30 -4.34 25.32
N ARG A 154 4.58 -4.28 24.94
CA ARG A 154 5.13 -3.43 23.89
C ARG A 154 5.76 -4.29 22.83
N ALA A 155 5.75 -3.81 21.59
CA ALA A 155 6.34 -4.53 20.48
C ALA A 155 7.05 -3.61 19.50
N THR A 156 8.16 -4.10 18.96
CA THR A 156 8.87 -3.51 17.82
C THR A 156 8.68 -4.42 16.63
N ILE A 157 8.24 -3.87 15.51
CA ILE A 157 8.00 -4.59 14.25
C ILE A 157 8.97 -4.09 13.19
N ASP A 158 9.93 -4.94 12.81
CA ASP A 158 10.96 -4.63 11.84
C ASP A 158 10.53 -5.01 10.42
N LEU A 159 10.46 -4.04 9.53
CA LEU A 159 10.23 -4.29 8.12
C LEU A 159 11.57 -4.36 7.41
N VAL A 160 12.08 -5.58 7.25
CA VAL A 160 13.39 -5.83 6.62
C VAL A 160 13.32 -5.69 5.09
N PHE A 161 12.20 -6.09 4.47
CA PHE A 161 12.06 -6.15 3.01
C PHE A 161 11.38 -4.90 2.43
N VAL A 162 11.83 -3.70 2.81
CA VAL A 162 11.26 -2.45 2.30
C VAL A 162 11.62 -2.25 0.82
N LYS A 163 10.66 -1.74 0.04
CA LYS A 163 10.90 -1.46 -1.38
C LYS A 163 12.06 -0.45 -1.54
N GLY A 164 13.05 -0.82 -2.33
CA GLY A 164 14.25 0.00 -2.58
C GLY A 164 15.44 -0.33 -1.67
N SER A 165 15.23 -1.14 -0.63
CA SER A 165 16.28 -1.60 0.28
C SER A 165 16.20 -3.10 0.58
N THR A 166 15.52 -3.88 -0.25
CA THR A 166 15.25 -5.31 -0.02
C THR A 166 16.52 -6.17 0.15
N ASN A 167 17.65 -5.74 -0.42
CA ASN A 167 18.94 -6.42 -0.31
C ASN A 167 19.85 -5.81 0.77
N ASN A 168 19.36 -4.86 1.56
CA ASN A 168 20.12 -4.22 2.63
C ASN A 168 19.34 -4.31 3.95
N PRO A 169 19.50 -5.42 4.70
CA PRO A 169 18.80 -5.64 5.97
C PRO A 169 19.05 -4.54 7.00
N GLY A 170 20.21 -3.87 6.97
CA GLY A 170 20.56 -2.74 7.85
C GLY A 170 19.71 -1.49 7.62
N ARG A 171 18.86 -1.46 6.59
CA ARG A 171 17.88 -0.38 6.35
C ARG A 171 16.44 -0.79 6.67
N ALA A 172 16.28 -1.72 7.62
CA ALA A 172 14.97 -2.09 8.12
C ALA A 172 14.22 -0.85 8.63
N ARG A 173 12.90 -0.83 8.45
CA ARG A 173 12.04 0.20 9.06
C ARG A 173 11.29 -0.43 10.22
N SER A 174 11.62 0.00 11.42
CA SER A 174 10.96 -0.46 12.64
C SER A 174 9.78 0.42 13.00
N VAL A 175 8.77 -0.18 13.63
CA VAL A 175 7.60 0.51 14.15
C VAL A 175 7.30 -0.04 15.53
N GLU A 176 7.21 0.86 16.52
CA GLU A 176 6.86 0.51 17.89
C GLU A 176 5.35 0.63 18.12
N VAL A 177 4.81 -0.30 18.88
CA VAL A 177 3.40 -0.33 19.27
C VAL A 177 3.25 -0.80 20.71
N GLU A 178 2.20 -0.32 21.36
CA GLU A 178 1.82 -0.73 22.71
C GLU A 178 0.47 -1.47 22.67
N GLU A 179 0.27 -2.37 23.63
CA GLU A 179 -1.01 -3.00 23.88
C GLU A 179 -2.04 -1.95 24.31
N PHE A 180 -3.23 -2.00 23.72
CA PHE A 180 -4.32 -1.13 24.15
C PHE A 180 -4.90 -1.64 25.46
N ASP A 181 -5.06 -0.76 26.43
CA ASP A 181 -5.74 -1.00 27.70
C ASP A 181 -7.26 -1.01 27.53
N ASP A 182 -7.81 -0.09 26.73
CA ASP A 182 -9.24 0.03 26.45
C ASP A 182 -9.78 -1.22 25.71
N PRO A 183 -10.70 -1.99 26.32
CA PRO A 183 -11.32 -3.15 25.68
C PRO A 183 -12.09 -2.80 24.41
N SER A 184 -12.58 -1.57 24.28
CA SER A 184 -13.28 -1.12 23.08
C SER A 184 -12.37 -1.21 21.86
N LEU A 185 -11.06 -1.01 22.02
CA LEU A 185 -10.07 -1.04 20.95
C LEU A 185 -9.42 -2.42 20.74
N ASN A 186 -9.90 -3.48 21.39
CA ASN A 186 -9.30 -4.82 21.31
C ASN A 186 -9.16 -5.35 19.87
N CYS A 187 -10.15 -5.09 19.00
CA CYS A 187 -10.12 -5.50 17.58
C CYS A 187 -9.03 -4.77 16.78
N LEU A 188 -8.61 -3.60 17.27
CA LEU A 188 -7.65 -2.70 16.67
C LEU A 188 -6.26 -2.80 17.33
N CYS A 189 -6.12 -3.63 18.38
CA CYS A 189 -4.86 -3.82 19.09
C CYS A 189 -3.94 -4.79 18.31
N PRO A 190 -2.81 -4.34 17.76
CA PRO A 190 -1.92 -5.16 16.94
C PRO A 190 -1.32 -6.31 17.76
N ILE A 191 -0.93 -6.05 19.02
CA ILE A 191 -0.30 -7.06 19.88
C ILE A 191 -1.28 -8.18 20.22
N LYS A 192 -2.49 -7.85 20.66
CA LYS A 192 -3.52 -8.86 20.97
C LYS A 192 -3.82 -9.75 19.77
N LEU A 193 -3.96 -9.15 18.58
CA LEU A 193 -4.26 -9.91 17.37
C LEU A 193 -3.05 -10.73 16.86
N LEU A 194 -1.83 -10.20 16.99
CA LEU A 194 -0.58 -10.93 16.73
C LEU A 194 -0.44 -12.16 17.63
N LEU A 195 -0.59 -11.98 18.94
CA LEU A 195 -0.45 -13.05 19.92
C LEU A 195 -1.58 -14.07 19.83
N CYS A 196 -2.82 -13.64 19.54
CA CYS A 196 -3.91 -14.55 19.21
C CYS A 196 -3.55 -15.41 17.99
N HIS A 197 -2.97 -14.81 16.95
CA HIS A 197 -2.50 -15.56 15.79
C HIS A 197 -1.36 -16.52 16.12
N ALA A 198 -0.39 -16.08 16.95
CA ALA A 198 0.75 -16.87 17.38
C ALA A 198 0.32 -18.11 18.18
N LEU A 199 -0.54 -17.95 19.18
CA LEU A 199 -1.13 -19.04 19.98
C LEU A 199 -1.84 -20.06 19.08
N ARG A 200 -2.65 -19.58 18.13
CA ARG A 200 -3.42 -20.44 17.21
C ARG A 200 -2.58 -21.19 16.19
N THR A 201 -1.36 -20.75 15.93
CA THR A 201 -0.45 -21.35 14.94
C THR A 201 0.73 -22.08 15.58
N GLY A 202 0.81 -22.09 16.91
CA GLY A 202 1.94 -22.66 17.65
C GLY A 202 3.25 -21.91 17.40
N ALA A 203 3.20 -20.61 17.10
CA ALA A 203 4.40 -19.77 16.97
C ALA A 203 5.05 -19.49 18.33
N VAL A 204 4.34 -19.77 19.42
CA VAL A 204 4.78 -19.74 20.82
C VAL A 204 4.48 -21.11 21.46
N ARG A 205 5.12 -21.42 22.61
CA ARG A 205 4.91 -22.73 23.28
C ARG A 205 3.63 -22.78 24.10
N GLU A 206 3.23 -21.63 24.60
CA GLU A 206 2.06 -21.42 25.43
C GLU A 206 0.78 -21.66 24.63
N THR A 207 -0.26 -22.14 25.30
CA THR A 207 -1.51 -22.54 24.65
C THR A 207 -2.67 -21.60 24.94
N SER A 208 -2.51 -20.73 25.95
CA SER A 208 -3.49 -19.75 26.36
C SER A 208 -2.89 -18.36 26.58
N TRP A 209 -3.74 -17.34 26.56
CA TRP A 209 -3.34 -15.95 26.86
C TRP A 209 -2.78 -15.79 28.27
N ALA A 210 -3.39 -16.47 29.25
CA ALA A 210 -2.97 -16.43 30.64
C ALA A 210 -1.57 -17.05 30.82
N GLU A 211 -1.35 -18.23 30.24
CA GLU A 211 -0.02 -18.89 30.21
C GLU A 211 1.02 -17.99 29.56
N LEU A 212 0.71 -17.40 28.39
CA LEU A 212 1.64 -16.54 27.66
C LEU A 212 2.06 -15.32 28.50
N ARG A 213 1.10 -14.65 29.14
CA ARG A 213 1.40 -13.50 30.01
C ARG A 213 2.21 -13.90 31.23
N GLN A 214 1.87 -15.03 31.86
CA GLN A 214 2.61 -15.51 33.03
C GLN A 214 4.04 -15.90 32.65
N ALA A 215 4.22 -16.65 31.57
CA ALA A 215 5.54 -17.03 31.08
C ALA A 215 6.38 -15.81 30.67
N ALA A 216 5.77 -14.81 30.01
CA ALA A 216 6.45 -13.55 29.73
C ALA A 216 6.88 -12.84 31.03
N ARG A 217 6.02 -12.79 32.06
CA ARG A 217 6.34 -12.20 33.35
C ARG A 217 7.48 -12.92 34.08
N GLU A 218 7.52 -14.25 34.02
CA GLU A 218 8.52 -15.06 34.73
C GLU A 218 9.90 -15.02 34.06
N ARG A 219 9.96 -14.85 32.74
CA ARG A 219 11.24 -14.72 32.01
C ARG A 219 12.04 -13.51 32.48
N SER A 220 13.36 -13.65 32.48
CA SER A 220 14.29 -12.54 32.77
C SER A 220 14.18 -11.42 31.74
N SER A 221 14.04 -11.78 30.45
CA SER A 221 13.88 -10.83 29.35
C SER A 221 12.52 -10.13 29.30
N LYS A 222 11.54 -10.61 30.07
CA LYS A 222 10.12 -10.24 29.97
C LYS A 222 9.50 -10.46 28.59
N GLY A 223 10.18 -11.20 27.71
CA GLY A 223 9.87 -11.32 26.29
C GLY A 223 8.98 -12.51 25.93
N VAL A 224 8.30 -12.37 24.79
CA VAL A 224 7.68 -13.49 24.08
C VAL A 224 8.77 -14.19 23.26
N VAL A 225 8.81 -15.52 23.33
CA VAL A 225 9.82 -16.34 22.64
C VAL A 225 9.16 -17.12 21.50
N TRP A 226 9.66 -16.90 20.29
CA TRP A 226 9.15 -17.58 19.09
C TRP A 226 9.73 -18.99 18.96
N VAL A 227 8.85 -19.98 18.78
CA VAL A 227 9.24 -21.38 18.52
C VAL A 227 9.76 -21.54 17.08
N TYR A 228 9.22 -20.74 16.16
CA TYR A 228 9.52 -20.80 14.73
C TYR A 228 9.84 -19.39 14.19
N PRO A 229 11.03 -18.86 14.52
CA PRO A 229 11.40 -17.47 14.20
C PRO A 229 11.39 -17.17 12.70
N ASP A 230 11.75 -18.14 11.87
CA ASP A 230 11.85 -18.04 10.41
C ASP A 230 10.50 -18.14 9.69
N ARG A 231 9.43 -18.52 10.39
CA ARG A 231 8.11 -18.64 9.75
C ARG A 231 7.51 -17.27 9.43
N PRO A 232 6.81 -17.15 8.28
CA PRO A 232 6.02 -15.97 7.97
C PRO A 232 4.96 -15.70 9.04
N VAL A 233 4.81 -14.44 9.44
CA VAL A 233 3.70 -14.02 10.31
C VAL A 233 2.38 -14.18 9.56
N ILE A 234 2.37 -13.87 8.25
CA ILE A 234 1.20 -14.00 7.40
C ILE A 234 1.43 -15.16 6.41
N CYS A 235 0.85 -16.31 6.74
CA CYS A 235 1.00 -17.58 6.04
C CYS A 235 0.10 -17.72 4.80
N ALA A 236 0.47 -18.59 3.88
CA ALA A 236 -0.35 -18.96 2.74
C ALA A 236 -1.57 -19.78 3.18
N ILE A 237 -2.63 -19.76 2.38
CA ILE A 237 -3.83 -20.57 2.60
C ILE A 237 -3.79 -21.71 1.58
N ALA A 238 -3.94 -22.94 2.05
CA ALA A 238 -3.93 -24.15 1.24
C ALA A 238 -5.18 -24.25 0.37
N GLY A 239 -5.15 -23.63 -0.81
CA GLY A 239 -6.18 -23.72 -1.84
C GLY A 239 -7.60 -23.67 -1.28
N ASN A 240 -8.37 -24.73 -1.50
CA ASN A 240 -9.79 -24.82 -1.12
C ASN A 240 -10.03 -25.29 0.32
N SER A 241 -8.99 -25.55 1.11
CA SER A 241 -9.14 -26.19 2.43
C SER A 241 -9.25 -25.22 3.61
N ASP A 242 -9.12 -23.89 3.38
CA ASP A 242 -9.06 -22.87 4.45
C ASP A 242 -8.08 -23.23 5.60
N ARG A 243 -7.07 -24.04 5.30
CA ARG A 243 -5.95 -24.37 6.20
C ARG A 243 -4.77 -23.45 5.93
N LEU A 244 -4.05 -23.09 6.98
CA LEU A 244 -2.82 -22.33 6.87
C LEU A 244 -1.65 -23.24 6.51
N VAL A 245 -0.80 -22.80 5.58
CA VAL A 245 0.48 -23.42 5.25
C VAL A 245 1.57 -22.61 5.93
N LEU A 246 1.95 -23.03 7.14
CA LEU A 246 2.72 -22.21 8.09
C LEU A 246 4.13 -21.83 7.59
N ASN A 247 4.73 -22.65 6.73
CA ASN A 247 6.09 -22.41 6.22
C ASN A 247 6.11 -21.65 4.89
N ARG A 248 4.95 -21.19 4.40
CA ARG A 248 4.84 -20.52 3.10
C ARG A 248 4.26 -19.13 3.27
N PRO A 249 4.91 -18.08 2.75
CA PRO A 249 4.40 -16.73 2.89
C PRO A 249 3.16 -16.54 2.02
N SER A 250 2.21 -15.77 2.54
CA SER A 250 0.99 -15.47 1.82
C SER A 250 1.27 -14.50 0.66
N PRO A 251 0.62 -14.65 -0.52
CA PRO A 251 0.76 -13.70 -1.60
C PRO A 251 0.01 -12.40 -1.30
N VAL A 252 0.49 -11.27 -1.85
CA VAL A 252 -0.19 -9.96 -1.77
C VAL A 252 -1.65 -10.01 -2.24
N ALA A 253 -1.95 -10.83 -3.25
CA ALA A 253 -3.32 -11.01 -3.76
C ALA A 253 -4.31 -11.46 -2.67
N SER A 254 -3.85 -12.21 -1.67
CA SER A 254 -4.69 -12.62 -0.53
C SER A 254 -5.04 -11.45 0.39
N SER A 255 -4.17 -10.44 0.55
CA SER A 255 -4.50 -9.22 1.29
C SER A 255 -5.57 -8.41 0.56
N GLN A 256 -5.43 -8.26 -0.76
CA GLN A 256 -6.42 -7.58 -1.59
C GLN A 256 -7.80 -8.27 -1.54
N ALA A 257 -7.84 -9.60 -1.51
CA ALA A 257 -9.08 -10.35 -1.34
C ALA A 257 -9.70 -10.14 0.06
N ALA A 258 -8.88 -10.12 1.12
CA ALA A 258 -9.33 -9.84 2.47
C ALA A 258 -9.92 -8.42 2.58
N LEU A 259 -9.23 -7.41 2.05
CA LEU A 259 -9.69 -6.02 2.03
C LEU A 259 -11.03 -5.88 1.31
N ARG A 260 -11.19 -6.51 0.14
CA ARG A 260 -12.46 -6.48 -0.60
C ARG A 260 -13.60 -7.10 0.19
N ARG A 261 -13.35 -8.24 0.86
CA ARG A 261 -14.38 -8.87 1.72
C ARG A 261 -14.73 -7.97 2.90
N ALA A 262 -13.74 -7.35 3.53
CA ALA A 262 -13.98 -6.44 4.65
C ALA A 262 -14.80 -5.21 4.22
N ALA A 263 -14.46 -4.62 3.07
CA ALA A 263 -15.19 -3.51 2.46
C ALA A 263 -16.64 -3.88 2.13
N GLN A 264 -16.88 -5.08 1.61
CA GLN A 264 -18.24 -5.60 1.36
C GLN A 264 -19.08 -5.67 2.64
N LEU A 265 -18.48 -6.16 3.72
CA LEU A 265 -19.17 -6.35 5.01
C LEU A 265 -19.60 -5.02 5.65
N ILE A 266 -18.88 -3.93 5.35
CA ILE A 266 -19.25 -2.59 5.83
C ILE A 266 -19.94 -1.74 4.76
N GLY A 267 -20.26 -2.32 3.60
CA GLY A 267 -21.04 -1.65 2.56
C GLY A 267 -20.28 -0.61 1.72
N ILE A 268 -18.95 -0.64 1.63
CA ILE A 268 -18.22 0.29 0.75
C ILE A 268 -18.49 -0.06 -0.72
N VAL A 269 -19.07 0.90 -1.46
CA VAL A 269 -19.38 0.75 -2.91
C VAL A 269 -18.23 1.15 -3.84
N ALA A 270 -17.13 1.66 -3.27
CA ALA A 270 -15.95 2.09 -4.01
C ALA A 270 -14.95 0.93 -4.26
N GLU A 271 -14.14 1.03 -5.32
CA GLU A 271 -13.08 0.04 -5.55
C GLU A 271 -11.89 0.30 -4.63
N VAL A 272 -11.80 -0.46 -3.54
CA VAL A 272 -10.68 -0.38 -2.58
C VAL A 272 -9.47 -1.20 -3.02
N LYS A 273 -8.27 -0.65 -2.80
CA LYS A 273 -6.98 -1.33 -3.01
C LYS A 273 -6.15 -1.28 -1.73
N THR A 274 -5.27 -2.25 -1.52
CA THR A 274 -4.38 -2.29 -0.35
C THR A 274 -3.51 -1.04 -0.21
N HIS A 275 -3.22 -0.34 -1.30
CA HIS A 275 -2.54 0.96 -1.26
C HIS A 275 -3.34 2.07 -0.60
N ASP A 276 -4.67 1.98 -0.56
CA ASP A 276 -5.53 2.98 0.10
C ASP A 276 -5.40 2.92 1.63
N ILE A 277 -5.08 1.74 2.19
CA ILE A 277 -4.72 1.59 3.62
C ILE A 277 -3.46 2.39 3.93
N ARG A 278 -2.43 2.24 3.09
CA ARG A 278 -1.18 3.00 3.26
C ARG A 278 -1.41 4.51 3.11
N ARG A 279 -2.25 4.94 2.16
CA ARG A 279 -2.60 6.35 1.99
C ARG A 279 -3.35 6.88 3.21
N GLY A 280 -4.29 6.11 3.74
CA GLY A 280 -5.00 6.45 4.97
C GLY A 280 -4.06 6.57 6.17
N ALA A 281 -3.12 5.64 6.32
CA ALA A 281 -2.08 5.72 7.35
C ALA A 281 -1.25 7.00 7.22
N ALA A 282 -0.74 7.30 6.02
CA ALA A 282 0.03 8.52 5.78
C ALA A 282 -0.79 9.79 6.04
N ARG A 283 -2.07 9.81 5.62
CA ARG A 283 -3.00 10.91 5.87
C ARG A 283 -3.18 11.14 7.37
N GLN A 284 -3.39 10.06 8.13
CA GLN A 284 -3.56 10.14 9.57
C GLN A 284 -2.32 10.67 10.26
N SER A 285 -1.16 10.07 10.01
CA SER A 285 0.10 10.53 10.60
C SER A 285 0.37 12.01 10.31
N ALA A 286 0.04 12.50 9.11
CA ALA A 286 0.21 13.90 8.74
C ALA A 286 -0.78 14.88 9.42
N HIS A 287 -1.84 14.38 10.05
CA HIS A 287 -2.89 15.19 10.70
C HIS A 287 -3.09 14.81 12.16
N LEU A 288 -2.14 14.10 12.77
CA LEU A 288 -2.14 13.85 14.20
C LEU A 288 -1.93 15.19 14.93
N GLU A 289 -2.81 15.50 15.87
CA GLU A 289 -2.76 16.74 16.66
C GLU A 289 -1.41 16.90 17.40
N ASN A 290 -0.77 15.78 17.74
CA ASN A 290 0.53 15.72 18.42
C ASN A 290 1.68 15.24 17.50
N SER A 291 1.60 15.48 16.18
CA SER A 291 2.64 15.12 15.20
C SER A 291 3.94 15.93 15.38
N ILE A 292 4.62 15.78 16.51
CA ILE A 292 5.89 16.45 16.82
C ILE A 292 7.10 15.61 16.33
N ALA A 293 6.88 14.34 15.98
CA ALA A 293 7.92 13.36 15.62
C ALA A 293 8.88 13.84 14.52
N GLY A 294 8.37 14.43 13.43
CA GLY A 294 9.19 14.96 12.35
C GLY A 294 10.07 16.15 12.78
N SER A 295 9.64 16.91 13.78
CA SER A 295 10.42 18.01 14.37
C SER A 295 11.45 17.49 15.39
N ALA A 296 11.17 16.41 16.11
CA ALA A 296 12.06 15.87 17.14
C ALA A 296 13.29 15.17 16.54
N ILE A 297 13.12 14.33 15.50
CA ILE A 297 14.25 13.74 14.76
C ILE A 297 15.08 14.83 14.07
N GLU A 298 14.41 15.84 13.51
CA GLU A 298 15.09 16.96 12.87
C GLU A 298 15.85 17.83 13.89
N GLN A 299 15.28 18.07 15.07
CA GLN A 299 15.96 18.74 16.18
C GLN A 299 17.16 17.94 16.69
N ALA A 300 17.01 16.62 16.85
CA ALA A 300 18.11 15.75 17.25
C ALA A 300 19.22 15.73 16.18
N ARG A 301 18.88 15.69 14.89
CA ARG A 301 19.82 15.80 13.76
C ARG A 301 20.64 17.08 13.85
N ILE A 302 19.97 18.20 14.09
CA ILE A 302 20.60 19.51 14.26
C ILE A 302 21.50 19.51 15.49
N ALA A 303 21.02 19.00 16.62
CA ALA A 303 21.76 18.96 17.88
C ALA A 303 23.06 18.13 17.82
N ILE A 304 23.06 17.03 17.06
CA ILE A 304 24.25 16.17 16.89
C ILE A 304 25.07 16.52 15.64
N GLY A 305 24.75 17.61 14.95
CA GLY A 305 25.53 18.11 13.81
C GLY A 305 25.46 17.25 12.55
N HIS A 306 24.46 16.38 12.42
CA HIS A 306 24.30 15.52 11.24
C HIS A 306 23.88 16.33 10.01
N SER A 307 24.44 16.01 8.85
CA SER A 307 24.16 16.70 7.58
C SER A 307 22.80 16.30 6.98
N GLN A 308 22.38 16.97 5.89
CA GLN A 308 21.20 16.55 5.13
C GLN A 308 21.41 15.18 4.44
N GLY A 309 22.65 14.84 4.07
CA GLY A 309 22.98 13.50 3.55
C GLY A 309 22.81 12.40 4.60
N SER A 310 23.10 12.71 5.87
CA SER A 310 22.84 11.81 7.01
C SER A 310 21.36 11.56 7.25
N ARG A 311 20.47 12.51 6.90
CA ARG A 311 19.02 12.33 6.89
C ARG A 311 18.57 11.34 5.81
N ASP A 312 19.11 11.47 4.59
CA ASP A 312 18.80 10.55 3.50
C ASP A 312 19.34 9.13 3.75
N ASN A 313 20.40 9.00 4.54
CA ASN A 313 20.97 7.74 5.00
C ASN A 313 20.35 7.18 6.30
N ARG A 314 19.48 7.94 6.97
CA ARG A 314 18.85 7.59 8.27
C ARG A 314 19.81 7.42 9.45
N GLU A 315 21.00 8.00 9.38
CA GLU A 315 22.02 7.89 10.44
C GLU A 315 21.49 8.46 11.77
N THR A 316 20.81 9.60 11.75
CA THR A 316 20.20 10.18 12.96
C THR A 316 19.10 9.30 13.55
N GLU A 317 18.30 8.64 12.71
CA GLU A 317 17.20 7.78 13.15
C GLU A 317 17.72 6.53 13.88
N GLU A 318 18.92 6.06 13.52
CA GLU A 318 19.62 4.97 14.19
C GLU A 318 20.18 5.41 15.57
N TYR A 319 20.72 6.63 15.66
CA TYR A 319 21.25 7.19 16.91
C TYR A 319 20.18 7.59 17.93
N VAL A 320 19.09 8.22 17.46
CA VAL A 320 17.99 8.69 18.31
C VAL A 320 17.13 7.51 18.79
N GLY A 321 17.24 6.37 18.12
CA GLY A 321 16.34 5.23 18.30
C GLY A 321 14.98 5.50 17.67
N HIS A 322 14.06 4.55 17.86
CA HIS A 322 12.68 4.75 17.46
C HIS A 322 12.04 5.76 18.40
N LEU A 323 11.41 6.80 17.85
CA LEU A 323 10.60 7.69 18.66
C LEU A 323 9.52 6.85 19.34
N ASP A 324 9.37 7.05 20.65
CA ASP A 324 8.33 6.48 21.54
C ASP A 324 6.94 7.06 21.17
N ASP A 325 6.69 7.12 19.87
CA ASP A 325 5.54 7.74 19.29
C ASP A 325 4.45 6.69 19.40
N HIS A 326 3.54 6.92 20.35
CA HIS A 326 2.22 6.31 20.42
C HIS A 326 1.38 6.61 19.16
N ASN A 327 2.00 6.75 17.98
CA ASN A 327 1.45 7.06 16.68
C ASN A 327 0.26 6.18 16.38
N TRP A 328 0.39 4.86 16.57
CA TRP A 328 -0.73 3.96 16.37
C TRP A 328 -1.87 4.21 17.36
N THR A 329 -1.58 4.34 18.65
CA THR A 329 -2.57 4.64 19.69
C THR A 329 -3.30 5.96 19.42
N ASN A 330 -2.56 7.00 19.03
CA ASN A 330 -3.09 8.32 18.70
C ASN A 330 -3.96 8.25 17.44
N ARG A 331 -3.53 7.52 16.41
CA ARG A 331 -4.33 7.27 15.20
C ARG A 331 -5.59 6.45 15.50
N ALA A 332 -5.53 5.51 16.43
CA ALA A 332 -6.69 4.72 16.83
C ALA A 332 -7.72 5.56 17.60
N LYS A 333 -7.26 6.51 18.43
CA LYS A 333 -8.11 7.39 19.22
C LYS A 333 -8.67 8.59 18.43
N GLN A 334 -7.87 9.15 17.52
CA GLN A 334 -8.25 10.33 16.74
C GLN A 334 -9.00 9.93 15.47
N LYS A 335 -10.31 10.21 15.44
CA LYS A 335 -11.15 10.05 14.25
C LYS A 335 -10.96 11.26 13.33
N LEU A 336 -10.36 11.05 12.17
CA LEU A 336 -10.27 12.10 11.15
C LEU A 336 -11.53 12.14 10.30
N ARG A 337 -12.05 13.35 10.09
CA ARG A 337 -13.11 13.57 9.10
C ARG A 337 -12.56 13.29 7.69
N GLN A 338 -13.31 12.55 6.89
CA GLN A 338 -13.00 12.41 5.49
C GLN A 338 -13.20 13.76 4.78
N THR A 339 -12.28 14.11 3.88
CA THR A 339 -12.47 15.28 3.01
C THR A 339 -13.52 14.94 1.96
N ALA A 340 -14.31 15.94 1.54
CA ALA A 340 -15.36 15.76 0.52
C ALA A 340 -14.87 15.02 -0.74
N LYS A 341 -13.65 15.33 -1.23
CA LYS A 341 -13.06 14.70 -2.42
C LYS A 341 -12.65 13.22 -2.25
N HIS A 342 -12.55 12.72 -1.03
CA HIS A 342 -12.11 11.36 -0.74
C HIS A 342 -13.12 10.61 0.14
N GLN A 343 -14.35 11.12 0.21
CA GLN A 343 -15.40 10.53 1.01
C GLN A 343 -15.74 9.15 0.44
N LEU A 344 -15.62 8.12 1.26
CA LEU A 344 -16.11 6.80 0.89
C LEU A 344 -17.62 6.80 1.04
N ILE A 345 -18.26 6.20 0.05
CA ILE A 345 -19.70 6.06 0.05
C ILE A 345 -20.03 4.67 0.56
N PHE A 346 -20.94 4.66 1.52
CA PHE A 346 -21.44 3.47 2.18
C PHE A 346 -22.85 3.21 1.65
N ALA A 347 -23.09 1.99 1.21
CA ALA A 347 -24.43 1.54 0.89
C ALA A 347 -25.27 1.52 2.18
N PRO A 348 -26.56 1.88 2.09
CA PRO A 348 -27.49 1.76 3.23
C PRO A 348 -27.62 0.31 3.71
N GLU A 349 -27.51 -0.65 2.80
CA GLU A 349 -27.48 -2.08 3.11
C GLU A 349 -26.11 -2.68 2.75
N THR A 350 -25.58 -3.54 3.61
CA THR A 350 -24.30 -4.22 3.35
C THR A 350 -24.46 -5.33 2.31
N TYR A 351 -23.34 -5.71 1.67
CA TYR A 351 -23.40 -6.75 0.64
C TYR A 351 -23.65 -8.13 1.26
N ASN A 352 -24.90 -8.58 1.19
CA ASN A 352 -25.30 -9.93 1.52
C ASN A 352 -24.95 -10.88 0.38
N ARG A 353 -23.89 -11.66 0.60
CA ARG A 353 -23.44 -12.64 -0.39
C ARG A 353 -24.56 -13.67 -0.61
N LYS A 354 -25.06 -13.76 -1.85
CA LYS A 354 -26.06 -14.76 -2.24
C LYS A 354 -25.62 -16.17 -1.81
N ARG A 355 -26.58 -16.99 -1.38
CA ARG A 355 -26.38 -18.39 -1.00
C ARG A 355 -25.61 -19.14 -2.09
N LYS A 356 -24.89 -20.21 -1.70
CA LYS A 356 -24.25 -21.11 -2.66
C LYS A 356 -25.30 -21.60 -3.66
N ARG A 357 -25.08 -21.27 -4.93
CA ARG A 357 -25.93 -21.67 -6.05
C ARG A 357 -26.09 -23.18 -6.13
N THR A 358 -27.26 -23.63 -6.54
CA THR A 358 -27.56 -25.05 -6.74
C THR A 358 -26.77 -25.61 -7.92
N ILE A 359 -26.69 -26.94 -8.01
CA ILE A 359 -26.02 -27.62 -9.13
C ILE A 359 -26.65 -27.21 -10.47
N GLN A 360 -27.98 -27.12 -10.52
CA GLN A 360 -28.75 -26.76 -11.72
C GLN A 360 -28.47 -25.31 -12.15
N GLU A 361 -28.53 -24.35 -11.21
CA GLU A 361 -28.18 -22.95 -11.47
C GLU A 361 -26.75 -22.83 -12.01
N MET A 362 -25.81 -23.54 -11.39
CA MET A 362 -24.43 -23.53 -11.85
C MET A 362 -24.26 -24.11 -13.25
N SER A 363 -24.98 -25.18 -13.58
CA SER A 363 -24.95 -25.77 -14.93
C SER A 363 -25.54 -24.82 -15.97
N GLN A 364 -26.61 -24.11 -15.65
CA GLN A 364 -27.19 -23.08 -16.52
C GLN A 364 -26.21 -21.92 -16.76
N ILE A 365 -25.55 -21.42 -15.71
CA ILE A 365 -24.54 -20.37 -15.82
C ILE A 365 -23.35 -20.83 -16.67
N CYS A 366 -22.90 -22.09 -16.52
CA CYS A 366 -21.84 -22.64 -17.37
C CYS A 366 -22.24 -22.61 -18.84
N ARG A 367 -23.45 -23.09 -19.18
CA ARG A 367 -23.98 -23.05 -20.55
C ARG A 367 -24.07 -21.63 -21.10
N GLN A 368 -24.58 -20.68 -20.31
CA GLN A 368 -24.66 -19.25 -20.70
C GLN A 368 -23.28 -18.64 -20.97
N MET A 369 -22.23 -19.10 -20.28
CA MET A 369 -20.86 -18.60 -20.45
C MET A 369 -20.05 -19.38 -21.49
N GLY A 370 -20.64 -20.36 -22.17
CA GLY A 370 -19.93 -21.25 -23.09
C GLY A 370 -18.88 -22.14 -22.40
N LEU A 371 -19.14 -22.52 -21.15
CA LEU A 371 -18.28 -23.38 -20.32
C LEU A 371 -18.92 -24.77 -20.15
N ASN A 372 -18.10 -25.81 -19.99
CA ASN A 372 -18.60 -27.16 -19.80
C ASN A 372 -19.15 -27.35 -18.36
N PRO A 373 -20.45 -27.65 -18.17
CA PRO A 373 -21.05 -27.84 -16.85
C PRO A 373 -20.55 -29.08 -16.11
N ASP A 374 -19.96 -30.05 -16.79
CA ASP A 374 -19.45 -31.30 -16.21
C ASP A 374 -17.96 -31.19 -15.84
N ASP A 375 -17.23 -30.20 -16.39
CA ASP A 375 -15.85 -29.94 -16.00
C ASP A 375 -15.77 -29.10 -14.72
N LYS A 376 -15.06 -29.65 -13.72
CA LYS A 376 -14.88 -29.01 -12.41
C LYS A 376 -14.18 -27.66 -12.50
N LYS A 377 -13.21 -27.48 -13.41
CA LYS A 377 -12.48 -26.21 -13.54
C LYS A 377 -13.39 -25.13 -14.13
N ASP A 378 -14.13 -25.47 -15.17
CA ASP A 378 -15.12 -24.59 -15.80
C ASP A 378 -16.24 -24.19 -14.85
N ARG A 379 -16.77 -25.12 -14.06
CA ARG A 379 -17.75 -24.79 -13.00
C ARG A 379 -17.19 -23.81 -11.97
N MET A 380 -15.94 -23.99 -11.56
CA MET A 380 -15.28 -23.07 -10.61
C MET A 380 -15.08 -21.68 -11.22
N LYS A 381 -14.68 -21.60 -12.49
CA LYS A 381 -14.55 -20.35 -13.26
C LYS A 381 -15.90 -19.64 -13.41
N ALA A 382 -16.96 -20.37 -13.75
CA ALA A 382 -18.33 -19.87 -13.82
C ALA A 382 -18.79 -19.31 -12.46
N SER A 383 -18.52 -20.05 -11.38
CA SER A 383 -18.89 -19.64 -10.02
C SER A 383 -18.18 -18.34 -9.62
N GLN A 384 -16.89 -18.22 -9.94
CA GLN A 384 -16.12 -17.00 -9.67
C GLN A 384 -16.65 -15.81 -10.48
N ARG A 385 -16.84 -15.98 -11.79
CA ARG A 385 -17.35 -14.92 -12.67
C ARG A 385 -18.74 -14.44 -12.25
N SER A 386 -19.63 -15.38 -11.93
CA SER A 386 -20.98 -15.07 -11.51
C SER A 386 -21.02 -14.33 -10.17
N ARG A 387 -20.21 -14.71 -9.18
CA ARG A 387 -20.06 -13.95 -7.93
C ARG A 387 -19.53 -12.54 -8.15
N THR A 388 -18.58 -12.39 -9.07
CA THR A 388 -18.07 -11.07 -9.46
C THR A 388 -19.16 -10.24 -10.12
N ALA A 389 -19.96 -10.83 -11.01
CA ALA A 389 -21.10 -10.17 -11.64
C ALA A 389 -22.16 -9.73 -10.61
N ASP A 390 -22.58 -10.61 -9.69
CA ASP A 390 -23.54 -10.26 -8.62
C ASP A 390 -23.08 -9.06 -7.80
N TYR A 391 -21.78 -9.03 -7.48
CA TYR A 391 -21.21 -7.94 -6.71
C TYR A 391 -21.15 -6.63 -7.52
N HIS A 392 -20.81 -6.71 -8.80
CA HIS A 392 -20.83 -5.54 -9.69
C HIS A 392 -22.25 -4.99 -9.89
N GLU A 393 -23.23 -5.87 -10.04
CA GLU A 393 -24.64 -5.52 -10.13
C GLU A 393 -25.09 -4.80 -8.86
N TRP A 394 -24.79 -5.36 -7.68
CA TRP A 394 -25.08 -4.71 -6.40
C TRP A 394 -24.38 -3.36 -6.23
N ILE A 395 -23.08 -3.23 -6.57
CA ILE A 395 -22.41 -1.93 -6.54
C ILE A 395 -23.14 -0.93 -7.46
N THR A 396 -23.52 -1.37 -8.65
CA THR A 396 -24.16 -0.50 -9.64
C THR A 396 -25.51 -0.02 -9.12
N SER A 397 -26.32 -0.92 -8.55
CA SER A 397 -27.61 -0.55 -7.96
C SER A 397 -27.45 0.41 -6.79
N GLU A 398 -26.51 0.16 -5.88
CA GLU A 398 -26.30 1.01 -4.71
C GLU A 398 -25.73 2.38 -5.09
N ARG A 399 -24.90 2.47 -6.14
CA ARG A 399 -24.40 3.76 -6.64
C ARG A 399 -25.52 4.62 -7.24
N VAL A 400 -26.44 3.99 -7.96
CA VAL A 400 -27.62 4.67 -8.51
C VAL A 400 -28.53 5.18 -7.38
N LYS A 401 -28.77 4.35 -6.35
CA LYS A 401 -29.58 4.75 -5.19
C LYS A 401 -28.96 5.90 -4.40
N ALA A 402 -27.64 5.92 -4.27
CA ALA A 402 -26.93 6.96 -3.54
C ALA A 402 -26.81 8.30 -4.30
N ASP A 403 -27.52 8.46 -5.43
CA ASP A 403 -27.42 9.60 -6.36
C ASP A 403 -25.96 9.97 -6.69
N ILE A 404 -25.10 8.96 -6.70
CA ILE A 404 -23.75 9.13 -7.20
C ILE A 404 -23.95 9.18 -8.69
N ARG A 405 -23.80 10.38 -9.28
CA ARG A 405 -23.51 10.50 -10.70
C ARG A 405 -22.26 9.68 -10.98
N VAL A 406 -22.45 8.41 -11.33
CA VAL A 406 -21.45 7.66 -12.07
C VAL A 406 -21.17 8.55 -13.27
N PRO A 407 -19.93 9.00 -13.52
CA PRO A 407 -19.63 9.70 -14.75
C PRO A 407 -20.04 8.78 -15.89
N GLN A 408 -21.20 9.06 -16.49
CA GLN A 408 -21.59 8.43 -17.74
C GLN A 408 -20.68 9.07 -18.76
N ASN A 409 -19.61 8.35 -19.12
CA ASN A 409 -18.80 8.70 -20.28
C ASN A 409 -19.61 8.36 -21.53
N THR A 410 -20.67 9.13 -21.79
CA THR A 410 -21.28 9.23 -23.11
C THR A 410 -20.37 10.11 -23.97
N ALA A 411 -19.31 9.50 -24.50
CA ALA A 411 -18.74 9.98 -25.74
C ALA A 411 -19.74 9.65 -26.85
N GLN A 412 -20.74 10.50 -27.03
CA GLN A 412 -21.44 10.56 -28.31
C GLN A 412 -20.41 11.03 -29.33
N ALA A 413 -19.93 10.08 -30.14
CA ALA A 413 -19.21 10.39 -31.36
C ALA A 413 -20.10 11.31 -32.21
N LYS A 414 -19.68 12.56 -32.39
CA LYS A 414 -20.25 13.41 -33.44
C LYS A 414 -20.01 12.71 -34.78
N PRO A 415 -21.05 12.48 -35.60
CA PRO A 415 -20.84 12.06 -36.98
C PRO A 415 -20.09 13.18 -37.70
N GLY A 416 -19.05 12.82 -38.44
CA GLY A 416 -18.26 13.75 -39.23
C GLY A 416 -19.11 14.47 -40.28
N SER A 417 -18.99 15.78 -40.33
CA SER A 417 -19.29 16.57 -41.52
C SER A 417 -17.97 17.01 -42.14
N GLY A 418 -17.64 16.47 -43.30
CA GLY A 418 -16.54 16.96 -44.12
C GLY A 418 -16.90 18.29 -44.78
N SER A 419 -15.88 19.10 -45.05
CA SER A 419 -15.78 19.93 -46.25
C SER A 419 -14.38 20.54 -46.37
N ASP A 420 -13.81 20.39 -47.55
CA ASP A 420 -12.52 20.89 -48.01
C ASP A 420 -12.39 22.42 -48.15
N ALA A 421 -11.13 22.85 -48.34
CA ALA A 421 -10.61 24.12 -48.89
C ALA A 421 -10.65 25.35 -47.95
N ASN A 422 -9.66 26.27 -47.88
CA ASN A 422 -8.71 26.72 -48.90
C ASN A 422 -7.53 27.55 -48.28
N LYS A 423 -6.36 27.45 -48.92
CA LYS A 423 -5.26 28.43 -49.15
C LYS A 423 -4.79 29.49 -48.13
N GLU A 424 -3.47 29.40 -47.86
CA GLU A 424 -2.40 30.42 -48.00
C GLU A 424 -2.69 31.90 -47.70
N THR A 425 -1.85 32.53 -46.85
CA THR A 425 -1.02 33.70 -47.21
C THR A 425 0.13 33.88 -46.19
N ARG A 426 1.36 33.98 -46.72
CA ARG A 426 2.60 34.40 -46.05
C ARG A 426 2.67 35.93 -45.95
N GLN A 427 3.30 36.46 -44.90
CA GLN A 427 4.32 37.54 -44.89
C GLN A 427 4.64 37.88 -43.41
N SER A 428 5.78 37.47 -42.84
CA SER A 428 7.08 38.17 -42.80
C SER A 428 7.00 39.66 -42.47
N LEU A 429 7.58 40.06 -41.33
CA LEU A 429 8.52 41.18 -41.25
C LEU A 429 9.28 41.17 -39.92
N SER A 430 10.53 41.59 -40.03
CA SER A 430 11.66 41.49 -39.10
C SER A 430 12.09 42.87 -38.59
N HIS A 431 13.07 42.86 -37.67
CA HIS A 431 13.91 43.98 -37.14
C HIS A 431 13.31 44.76 -35.97
N GLY A 432 14.05 45.22 -34.97
CA GLY A 432 15.49 45.21 -34.64
C GLY A 432 15.62 45.75 -33.20
N ALA A 433 16.49 45.19 -32.35
CA ALA A 433 17.81 45.71 -32.00
C ALA A 433 17.86 47.13 -31.41
N ASN A 434 18.16 47.24 -30.09
CA ASN A 434 19.18 48.09 -29.44
C ASN A 434 18.93 48.13 -27.91
N ALA A 435 19.87 47.73 -27.06
CA ALA A 435 21.04 48.49 -26.57
C ALA A 435 20.60 49.79 -25.85
N SER A 436 21.04 50.19 -24.66
CA SER A 436 22.06 49.76 -23.70
C SER A 436 21.94 50.70 -22.48
N ARG A 437 22.66 50.38 -21.40
CA ARG A 437 23.51 51.28 -20.59
C ARG A 437 23.05 51.85 -19.21
N VAL A 438 23.98 51.63 -18.25
CA VAL A 438 24.47 52.48 -17.13
C VAL A 438 23.58 52.59 -15.89
N GLY A 439 24.07 52.53 -14.64
CA GLY A 439 25.42 52.53 -14.05
C GLY A 439 25.35 52.14 -12.55
N GLN A 440 26.42 51.53 -11.99
CA GLN A 440 27.33 52.10 -10.95
C GLN A 440 26.62 52.57 -9.66
N THR A 441 26.97 52.13 -8.45
CA THR A 441 28.25 52.30 -7.71
C THR A 441 28.28 51.36 -6.47
N ARG A 442 29.41 50.69 -6.14
CA ARG A 442 30.39 50.96 -5.03
C ARG A 442 29.73 51.14 -3.63
N SER A 443 30.17 50.52 -2.52
CA SER A 443 31.55 50.37 -2.04
C SER A 443 31.71 49.47 -0.78
N SER A 444 32.90 48.82 -0.71
CA SER A 444 33.87 48.68 0.42
C SER A 444 33.52 47.86 1.68
N ALA A 445 34.21 46.73 1.96
CA ALA A 445 35.52 46.58 2.66
C ALA A 445 35.34 46.57 4.20
N SER A 446 36.00 45.77 5.06
CA SER A 446 37.29 45.05 5.01
C SER A 446 37.43 44.12 6.24
N ASN A 447 38.17 43.01 6.06
CA ASN A 447 39.12 42.33 6.95
C ASN A 447 38.91 42.27 8.48
N SER A 448 39.00 41.06 9.04
CA SER A 448 40.23 40.61 9.75
C SER A 448 40.12 39.16 10.25
N ASP A 449 41.12 38.38 9.84
CA ASP A 449 41.52 37.10 10.42
C ASP A 449 42.26 37.36 11.75
N PRO A 450 42.25 36.43 12.73
CA PRO A 450 43.50 35.68 12.90
C PRO A 450 43.35 34.21 13.32
N SER A 451 44.31 33.46 12.79
CA SER A 451 44.82 32.13 13.13
C SER A 451 45.08 31.83 14.61
N VAL A 452 44.72 30.62 15.09
CA VAL A 452 45.52 29.78 16.02
C VAL A 452 45.06 28.28 15.93
N PRO A 453 45.75 27.26 16.50
CA PRO A 453 46.23 26.10 15.76
C PRO A 453 45.52 24.77 16.11
N ARG A 454 45.52 23.80 15.19
CA ARG A 454 45.05 22.43 15.47
C ARG A 454 46.19 21.55 15.98
N GLY A 455 46.10 21.16 17.24
CA GLY A 455 46.89 20.09 17.85
C GLY A 455 46.41 18.71 17.41
N LEU A 456 47.38 17.83 17.16
CA LEU A 456 47.25 16.39 16.92
C LEU A 456 47.08 15.60 18.24
N ILE A 457 46.70 14.32 18.11
CA ILE A 457 47.02 13.10 18.93
C ILE A 457 45.74 12.43 19.52
N PRO A 458 45.62 11.07 19.61
CA PRO A 458 45.73 10.01 18.61
C PRO A 458 44.51 9.04 18.64
N ARG A 459 44.50 8.00 17.77
CA ARG A 459 43.63 6.82 17.94
C ARG A 459 44.32 5.77 18.83
N PRO A 460 43.61 5.02 19.68
CA PRO A 460 44.09 3.74 20.16
C PRO A 460 43.60 2.62 19.24
N GLY A 461 44.52 1.72 18.88
CA GLY A 461 44.20 0.37 18.42
C GLY A 461 44.28 -0.59 19.61
N ILE A 462 43.29 -1.46 19.73
CA ILE A 462 43.32 -2.94 19.73
C ILE A 462 41.88 -3.38 19.50
#